data_AF-F8F0I9-F1
#
_entry.id   AF-F8F0I9-F1
#
_cell.length_a   1.000
_cell.length_b   1.000
_cell.length_c   1.000
_cell.angle_alpha   90.00
_cell.angle_beta   90.00
_cell.angle_gamma   90.00
#
_symmetry.space_group_name_H-M   'P 1'
#
loop_
_entity.id
_entity.type
_entity.pdbx_description
1 polymer ?
#
loop_
_entity_poly.entity_id
_entity_poly.type
_entity_poly.pdbx_seq_one_letter_code
_entity_poly.pdbx_strand_id
1 'polypeptide(L)'
;MSISTYLETAPLFEITKYSGNPPKDGVVFSGYPRQHPFEPEKLIFVYDPLGTNPIIMEFKLCDILFVEDQPSVVTETGESLRIVKIWVRKGAYGVIHEPFEVQDTLQFINTSRSLHERLLRSLNK
;
A
#
# COMPACT_ATOMS: atom_id res chain seq x y z
N MET A 1 7.36 21.81 2.72
CA MET A 1 7.28 21.05 1.45
C MET A 1 6.08 20.11 1.55
N SER A 2 5.20 20.11 0.56
CA SER A 2 3.99 19.27 0.57
C SER A 2 4.35 17.83 0.19
N ILE A 3 3.65 16.85 0.74
CA ILE A 3 3.80 15.43 0.39
C ILE A 3 3.54 15.19 -1.11
N SER A 4 2.72 16.04 -1.73
CA SER A 4 2.43 16.05 -3.17
C SER A 4 3.70 16.14 -4.02
N THR A 5 4.67 16.96 -3.61
CA THR A 5 5.92 17.17 -4.35
C THR A 5 6.79 15.90 -4.38
N TYR A 6 6.72 15.06 -3.35
CA TYR A 6 7.42 13.77 -3.30
C TYR A 6 6.75 12.69 -4.17
N LEU A 7 5.46 12.84 -4.48
CA LEU A 7 4.72 11.94 -5.36
C LEU A 7 5.05 12.19 -6.83
N GLU A 8 5.20 13.45 -7.23
CA GLU A 8 5.50 13.86 -8.62
C GLU A 8 6.95 13.57 -9.07
N THR A 9 7.90 13.49 -8.14
CA THR A 9 9.34 13.42 -8.47
C THR A 9 9.88 12.00 -8.70
N ALA A 10 9.06 10.96 -8.52
CA ALA A 10 9.54 9.58 -8.59
C ALA A 10 9.37 8.96 -9.99
N PRO A 11 10.43 8.32 -10.54
CA PRO A 11 10.31 7.60 -11.80
C PRO A 11 9.28 6.47 -11.68
N LEU A 12 8.38 6.38 -12.68
CA LEU A 12 7.35 5.36 -12.79
C LEU A 12 8.02 4.01 -13.09
N PHE A 13 8.30 3.20 -12.07
CA PHE A 13 8.79 1.84 -12.28
C PHE A 13 7.64 0.93 -12.70
N GLU A 14 7.81 0.28 -13.85
CA GLU A 14 6.79 -0.57 -14.47
C GLU A 14 6.81 -1.94 -13.79
N ILE A 15 5.84 -2.19 -12.91
CA ILE A 15 5.64 -3.54 -12.34
C ILE A 15 5.27 -4.46 -13.50
N THR A 16 6.15 -5.41 -13.82
CA THR A 16 5.95 -6.35 -14.92
C THR A 16 4.81 -7.32 -14.56
N LYS A 17 3.81 -7.40 -15.42
CA LYS A 17 2.61 -8.24 -15.27
C LYS A 17 2.98 -9.73 -15.29
N TYR A 18 2.61 -10.49 -14.27
CA TYR A 18 2.65 -11.96 -14.30
C TYR A 18 1.35 -12.48 -14.93
N SER A 19 1.44 -13.35 -15.95
CA SER A 19 0.29 -13.89 -16.69
C SER A 19 -0.11 -15.28 -16.17
N GLY A 20 -0.70 -15.34 -14.98
CA GLY A 20 -1.22 -16.56 -14.35
C GLY A 20 -2.59 -16.32 -13.70
N ASN A 21 -3.21 -17.39 -13.18
CA ASN A 21 -4.40 -17.25 -12.34
C ASN A 21 -3.99 -16.77 -10.94
N PRO A 22 -4.82 -15.97 -10.25
CA PRO A 22 -4.52 -15.54 -8.89
C PRO A 22 -4.39 -16.75 -7.94
N PRO A 23 -3.30 -16.84 -7.15
CA PRO A 23 -3.11 -17.94 -6.20
C PRO A 23 -4.19 -17.92 -5.11
N LYS A 24 -4.73 -19.10 -4.77
CA LYS A 24 -5.74 -19.26 -3.69
C LYS A 24 -5.21 -18.89 -2.31
N ASP A 25 -3.89 -18.92 -2.15
CA ASP A 25 -3.21 -18.74 -0.86
C ASP A 25 -2.75 -17.29 -0.64
N GLY A 26 -3.14 -16.38 -1.53
CA GLY A 26 -2.84 -14.95 -1.48
C GLY A 26 -3.94 -14.14 -0.78
N VAL A 27 -3.53 -13.20 0.06
CA VAL A 27 -4.41 -12.14 0.60
C VAL A 27 -4.41 -10.98 -0.38
N VAL A 28 -5.60 -10.53 -0.79
CA VAL A 28 -5.78 -9.52 -1.83
C VAL A 28 -5.80 -8.13 -1.21
N PHE A 29 -5.03 -7.21 -1.79
CA PHE A 29 -5.08 -5.78 -1.49
C PHE A 29 -5.25 -4.99 -2.78
N SER A 30 -6.03 -3.90 -2.74
CA SER A 30 -6.20 -2.99 -3.87
C SER A 30 -5.76 -1.58 -3.51
N GLY A 31 -5.02 -0.94 -4.41
CA GLY A 31 -4.37 0.33 -4.09
C GLY A 31 -3.30 0.72 -5.09
N TYR A 32 -2.52 1.73 -4.72
CA TYR A 32 -1.47 2.30 -5.55
C TYR A 32 -0.10 1.74 -5.15
N PRO A 33 0.61 1.05 -6.05
CA PRO A 33 1.91 0.48 -5.77
C PRO A 33 3.05 1.46 -6.09
N ARG A 34 4.09 1.49 -5.27
CA ARG A 34 5.31 2.28 -5.49
C ARG A 34 6.53 1.50 -5.00
N GLN A 35 7.59 1.43 -5.80
CA GLN A 35 8.84 0.82 -5.35
C GLN A 35 9.44 1.64 -4.20
N HIS A 36 9.99 0.97 -3.18
CA HIS A 36 10.64 1.67 -2.07
C HIS A 36 11.91 2.42 -2.59
N PRO A 37 12.09 3.72 -2.26
CA PRO A 37 13.15 4.54 -2.87
C PRO A 37 14.59 4.05 -2.64
N PHE A 38 14.84 3.39 -1.51
CA PHE A 38 16.18 2.97 -1.08
C PHE A 38 16.34 1.44 -0.97
N GLU A 39 15.24 0.70 -1.02
CA GLU A 39 15.24 -0.76 -0.79
C GLU A 39 14.50 -1.43 -1.94
N PRO A 40 15.18 -1.75 -3.05
CA PRO A 40 14.51 -2.17 -4.28
C PRO A 40 13.73 -3.47 -4.15
N GLU A 41 13.99 -4.26 -3.10
CA GLU A 41 13.28 -5.50 -2.76
C GLU A 41 11.96 -5.28 -2.01
N LYS A 42 11.59 -4.02 -1.76
CA LYS A 42 10.36 -3.66 -1.04
C LYS A 42 9.40 -2.85 -1.90
N LEU A 43 8.13 -3.10 -1.65
CA LEU A 43 6.99 -2.41 -2.24
C LEU A 43 6.32 -1.57 -1.17
N ILE A 44 6.23 -0.26 -1.40
CA ILE A 44 5.30 0.61 -0.70
C ILE A 44 3.95 0.51 -1.41
N PHE A 45 2.89 0.29 -0.66
CA PHE A 45 1.55 0.12 -1.17
C PHE A 45 0.59 1.04 -0.42
N VAL A 46 -0.02 1.97 -1.15
CA VAL A 46 -1.04 2.86 -0.59
C VAL A 46 -2.39 2.20 -0.79
N TYR A 47 -2.95 1.65 0.29
CA TYR A 47 -4.31 1.12 0.31
C TYR A 47 -5.33 2.25 0.35
N ASP A 48 -6.40 2.10 -0.44
CA ASP A 48 -7.48 3.08 -0.57
C ASP A 48 -6.98 4.52 -0.79
N PRO A 49 -6.16 4.78 -1.83
CA PRO A 49 -5.52 6.08 -2.03
C PRO A 49 -6.52 7.21 -2.32
N LEU A 50 -7.74 6.88 -2.75
CA LEU A 50 -8.81 7.83 -3.06
C LEU A 50 -9.87 7.92 -1.95
N GLY A 51 -9.75 7.11 -0.90
CA GLY A 51 -10.72 7.07 0.19
C GLY A 51 -10.39 8.02 1.33
N THR A 52 -11.21 7.94 2.39
CA THR A 52 -11.11 8.86 3.54
C THR A 52 -9.91 8.57 4.45
N ASN A 53 -9.37 7.35 4.43
CA ASN A 53 -8.27 6.93 5.29
C ASN A 53 -7.24 6.11 4.49
N PRO A 54 -6.38 6.76 3.67
CA PRO A 54 -5.33 6.07 2.96
C PRO A 54 -4.34 5.46 3.95
N ILE A 55 -3.99 4.19 3.75
CA ILE A 55 -3.07 3.46 4.63
C ILE A 55 -1.81 3.11 3.83
N ILE A 56 -0.66 3.51 4.34
CA ILE A 56 0.62 3.17 3.74
C ILE A 56 1.09 1.85 4.34
N MET A 57 1.25 0.84 3.48
CA MET A 57 1.75 -0.48 3.82
C MET A 57 3.08 -0.71 3.11
N GLU A 58 3.92 -1.56 3.67
CA GLU A 58 5.15 -2.04 3.05
C GLU A 58 5.17 -3.56 3.03
N PHE A 59 5.54 -4.13 1.88
CA PHE A 59 5.67 -5.56 1.66
C PHE A 59 7.02 -5.88 1.01
N LYS A 60 7.55 -7.08 1.24
CA LYS A 60 8.68 -7.59 0.45
C LYS A 60 8.19 -8.06 -0.91
N LEU A 61 8.92 -7.72 -1.97
CA LEU A 61 8.59 -8.15 -3.34
C LEU A 61 8.55 -9.67 -3.48
N CYS A 62 9.42 -10.39 -2.77
CA CYS A 62 9.45 -11.86 -2.79
C CYS A 62 8.18 -12.51 -2.20
N ASP A 63 7.36 -11.75 -1.47
CA ASP A 63 6.10 -12.20 -0.89
C ASP A 63 4.88 -11.82 -1.74
N ILE A 64 5.06 -11.02 -2.81
CA ILE A 64 4.02 -10.69 -3.77
C ILE A 64 3.90 -11.85 -4.77
N LEU A 65 2.76 -12.53 -4.74
CA LEU A 65 2.51 -13.71 -5.57
C LEU A 65 1.90 -13.37 -6.93
N PHE A 66 1.10 -12.31 -6.99
CA PHE A 66 0.39 -11.91 -8.20
C PHE A 66 0.07 -10.42 -8.19
N VAL A 67 0.05 -9.80 -9.38
CA VAL A 67 -0.33 -8.41 -9.59
C VAL A 67 -1.29 -8.33 -10.77
N GLU A 68 -2.42 -7.65 -10.58
CA GLU A 68 -3.42 -7.38 -11.60
C GLU A 68 -3.65 -5.87 -11.72
N ASP A 69 -3.41 -5.30 -12.89
CA ASP A 69 -3.76 -3.92 -13.17
C ASP A 69 -5.29 -3.74 -13.17
N GLN A 70 -5.78 -2.74 -12.43
CA GLN A 70 -7.17 -2.30 -12.52
C GLN A 70 -7.29 -1.15 -13.53
N PRO A 71 -8.50 -0.86 -14.04
CA PRO A 71 -8.73 0.32 -14.86
C PRO A 71 -8.25 1.57 -14.12
N SER A 72 -7.40 2.37 -14.76
CA SER A 72 -6.87 3.60 -14.16
C SER A 72 -8.01 4.56 -13.82
N VAL A 73 -8.00 5.06 -12.59
CA VAL A 73 -8.92 6.12 -12.19
C VAL A 73 -8.30 7.44 -12.58
N VAL A 74 -9.02 8.21 -13.41
CA VAL A 74 -8.63 9.56 -13.81
C VAL A 74 -9.23 10.52 -12.81
N THR A 75 -8.40 11.32 -12.15
CA THR A 75 -8.88 12.41 -11.28
C THR A 75 -9.44 13.55 -12.12
N GLU A 76 -10.25 14.43 -11.52
CA GLU A 76 -10.81 15.61 -12.21
C GLU A 76 -9.73 16.57 -12.75
N THR A 77 -8.49 16.47 -12.24
CA THR A 77 -7.31 17.22 -12.67
C THR A 77 -6.58 16.60 -13.87
N GLY A 78 -7.02 15.44 -14.35
CA GLY A 78 -6.41 14.72 -15.48
C GLY A 78 -5.22 13.82 -15.09
N GLU A 79 -4.97 13.61 -13.80
CA GLU A 79 -3.93 12.71 -13.33
C GLU A 79 -4.45 11.26 -13.33
N SER A 80 -3.64 10.34 -13.85
CA SER A 80 -3.96 8.92 -13.92
C SER A 80 -3.34 8.18 -12.74
N LEU A 81 -4.17 7.74 -11.79
CA LEU A 81 -3.75 6.86 -10.70
C LEU A 81 -3.87 5.41 -11.16
N ARG A 82 -2.72 4.76 -11.37
CA ARG A 82 -2.65 3.33 -11.68
C ARG A 82 -2.95 2.52 -10.41
N ILE A 83 -4.18 2.08 -10.27
CA ILE A 83 -4.59 1.17 -9.21
C ILE A 83 -4.28 -0.27 -9.65
N VAL A 84 -3.74 -1.07 -8.75
CA VAL A 84 -3.52 -2.50 -8.96
C VAL A 84 -4.18 -3.29 -7.83
N LYS A 85 -4.42 -4.57 -8.08
CA LYS A 85 -4.61 -5.57 -7.04
C LYS A 85 -3.32 -6.37 -6.90
N ILE A 86 -2.88 -6.57 -5.66
CA ILE A 86 -1.76 -7.46 -5.33
C ILE A 86 -2.26 -8.62 -4.48
N TRP A 87 -1.68 -9.79 -4.69
CA TRP A 87 -1.89 -10.96 -3.84
C TRP A 87 -0.61 -11.19 -3.06
N VAL A 88 -0.68 -11.02 -1.74
CA VAL A 88 0.46 -11.22 -0.84
C VAL A 88 0.36 -12.61 -0.21
N ARG A 89 1.47 -13.33 -0.10
CA ARG A 89 1.50 -14.66 0.51
C ARG A 89 0.92 -14.62 1.93
N LYS A 90 -0.06 -15.49 2.22
CA LYS A 90 -0.59 -15.62 3.58
C LYS A 90 0.53 -15.99 4.57
N GLY A 91 0.61 -15.25 5.68
CA GLY A 91 1.66 -15.42 6.69
C GLY A 91 2.95 -14.63 6.42
N ALA A 92 3.05 -13.92 5.29
CA ALA A 92 4.11 -12.95 5.08
C ALA A 92 3.98 -11.75 6.03
N TYR A 93 5.09 -11.09 6.28
CA TYR A 93 5.13 -9.89 7.11
C TYR A 93 4.92 -8.64 6.25
N GLY A 94 4.01 -7.78 6.69
CA GLY A 94 3.86 -6.42 6.19
C GLY A 94 4.09 -5.41 7.31
N VAL A 95 4.52 -4.21 6.95
CA VAL A 95 4.64 -3.07 7.87
C VAL A 95 3.55 -2.06 7.53
N ILE A 96 2.91 -1.50 8.54
CA ILE A 96 1.92 -0.43 8.37
C ILE A 96 2.54 0.83 8.94
N HIS A 97 2.62 1.87 8.11
CA HIS A 97 3.16 3.16 8.52
C HIS A 97 2.02 4.01 9.07
N GLU A 98 2.16 4.39 10.34
CA GLU A 98 1.24 5.30 10.97
C GLU A 98 1.97 6.57 11.41
N PRO A 99 1.55 7.75 10.92
CA PRO A 99 2.06 9.01 11.42
C PRO A 99 1.72 9.17 12.90
N PHE A 100 2.68 9.65 13.69
CA PHE A 100 2.47 9.97 15.10
C PHE A 100 3.01 11.37 15.40
N GLU A 101 2.41 12.01 16.41
CA GLU A 101 2.91 13.27 16.93
C GLU A 101 4.12 13.01 17.83
N VAL A 102 5.22 13.72 17.57
CA VAL A 102 6.43 13.65 18.40
C VAL A 102 6.17 14.46 19.67
N GLN A 103 6.12 13.78 20.82
CA GLN A 103 5.96 14.37 22.13
C GLN A 103 7.00 13.79 23.10
N ASP A 104 7.22 14.46 24.24
CA ASP A 104 8.19 14.04 25.26
C ASP A 104 7.83 12.69 25.91
N THR A 105 6.57 12.27 25.81
CA THR A 105 6.09 10.98 26.30
C THR A 105 5.52 10.14 25.16
N LEU A 106 6.02 8.91 25.00
CA LEU A 106 5.51 7.95 24.02
C LEU A 106 4.12 7.44 24.42
N GLN A 107 3.07 8.20 24.13
CA GLN A 107 1.69 7.78 24.40
C GLN A 107 1.21 6.65 23.48
N PHE A 108 1.95 6.37 22.39
CA PHE A 108 1.49 5.50 21.31
C PHE A 108 1.65 3.98 21.56
N ILE A 109 2.41 3.58 22.58
CA ILE A 109 2.74 2.15 22.82
C ILE A 109 1.48 1.30 23.12
N ASN A 110 0.39 1.90 23.62
CA ASN A 110 -0.85 1.20 23.96
C ASN A 110 -1.91 1.19 22.84
N THR A 111 -1.67 1.85 21.70
CA THR A 111 -2.68 2.04 20.63
C THR A 111 -2.76 0.87 19.66
N SER A 112 -1.79 -0.07 19.68
CA SER A 112 -1.71 -1.23 18.76
C SER A 112 -3.02 -2.03 18.64
N ARG A 113 -3.82 -2.07 19.71
CA ARG A 113 -5.11 -2.80 19.74
C ARG A 113 -6.22 -2.10 18.95
N SER A 114 -6.38 -0.79 19.09
CA SER A 114 -7.42 -0.04 18.36
C SER A 114 -7.09 0.09 16.86
N LEU A 115 -5.80 0.05 16.53
CA LEU A 115 -5.30 0.02 15.16
C LEU A 115 -5.60 -1.29 14.47
N HIS A 116 -5.31 -2.40 15.16
CA HIS A 116 -5.66 -3.73 14.68
C HIS A 116 -7.17 -3.83 14.41
N GLU A 117 -8.00 -3.29 15.30
CA GLU A 117 -9.46 -3.25 15.10
C GLU A 117 -9.90 -2.38 13.92
N ARG A 118 -9.29 -1.22 13.71
CA ARG A 118 -9.60 -0.35 12.55
C ARG A 118 -9.21 -1.01 11.23
N LEU A 119 -8.03 -1.63 11.17
CA LEU A 119 -7.53 -2.34 9.99
C LEU A 119 -8.41 -3.54 9.61
N LEU A 120 -8.79 -4.37 10.60
CA LEU A 120 -9.70 -5.48 10.35
C LEU A 120 -11.06 -5.00 9.84
N ARG A 121 -11.56 -3.86 10.34
CA ARG A 121 -12.81 -3.26 9.84
C ARG A 121 -12.69 -2.72 8.41
N SER A 122 -11.53 -2.19 8.01
CA SER A 122 -11.33 -1.67 6.64
C SER A 122 -11.09 -2.76 5.60
N LEU A 123 -10.59 -3.92 6.01
CA LEU A 123 -10.38 -5.08 5.13
C LEU A 123 -11.62 -5.96 4.94
N ASN A 124 -12.60 -5.87 5.85
CA ASN A 124 -13.86 -6.65 5.80
C ASN A 124 -15.06 -5.88 5.19
N LYS A 125 -14.83 -4.71 4.59
CA LYS A 125 -15.82 -3.96 3.80
C LYS A 125 -15.58 -4.19 2.32
#